data_AF-I9KA99-F1
#
_entry.id   AF-I9KA99-F1
#
_cell.length_a   1.000
_cell.length_b   1.000
_cell.length_c   1.000
_cell.angle_alpha   90.00
_cell.angle_beta   90.00
_cell.angle_gamma   90.00
#
_symmetry.space_group_name_H-M   'P 1'
#
loop_
_entity.id
_entity.type
_entity.pdbx_description
1 polymer ?
#
loop_
_entity_poly.entity_id
_entity_poly.type
_entity_poly.pdbx_seq_one_letter_code
_entity_poly.pdbx_strand_id
1 'polypeptide(L)'
;MTVRRFRDVVRAAMAGGWRRVSLLVAGLLALVVTQPGTARAADTVEFAGNAGRGNGVAVPFEGFTDRRGGPVPIGGAVGVDLVLGSTARPYLPCQHYDPRTRTGDTFVNACQERGSYATYTRFPAGGGLVFPNGYFMGNVQPDLVRGGGLPTGWGSRAAGLSFEFYPELRRDGDYVHSRFYLDRFTHRANGWAYSAAVGRIALTTLADPGTARIGGRMTVGGRAPAPGRAKVVIFGGAARSSTGYPISSFAVHTGSGAPTWLSSPLYAGNQRITVTDTATHRSCVLDRYGVRGPNNVVDFDLAAPGFGHPDSVCTSS
;
A
#
# COMPACT_ATOMS: atom_id res chain seq x y z
N MET A 1 1.89 -78.36 4.21
CA MET A 1 1.64 -77.25 3.26
C MET A 1 2.55 -76.11 3.62
N THR A 2 3.45 -75.75 2.71
CA THR A 2 4.74 -75.12 2.95
C THR A 2 4.74 -73.60 2.74
N VAL A 3 5.70 -72.95 3.42
CA VAL A 3 6.10 -71.54 3.52
C VAL A 3 6.28 -70.77 2.18
N ARG A 4 5.93 -71.34 1.03
CA ARG A 4 6.08 -70.71 -0.29
C ARG A 4 4.99 -69.67 -0.63
N ARG A 5 3.79 -69.75 -0.06
CA ARG A 5 2.69 -68.80 -0.41
C ARG A 5 2.81 -67.39 0.17
N PHE A 6 3.65 -67.17 1.19
CA PHE A 6 3.77 -65.84 1.81
C PHE A 6 4.81 -64.95 1.11
N ARG A 7 5.84 -65.56 0.49
CA ARG A 7 6.90 -64.81 -0.22
C ARG A 7 6.42 -64.21 -1.55
N ASP A 8 5.48 -64.86 -2.22
CA ASP A 8 4.93 -64.38 -3.49
C ASP A 8 3.92 -63.24 -3.31
N VAL A 9 3.20 -63.22 -2.18
CA VAL A 9 2.28 -62.11 -1.83
C VAL A 9 3.05 -60.83 -1.47
N VAL A 10 4.19 -60.95 -0.78
CA VAL A 10 5.03 -59.79 -0.43
C VAL A 10 5.77 -59.22 -1.66
N ARG A 11 6.16 -60.05 -2.63
CA ARG A 11 6.77 -59.56 -3.88
C ARG A 11 5.76 -58.86 -4.81
N ALA A 12 4.51 -59.33 -4.85
CA ALA A 12 3.45 -58.66 -5.62
C ALA A 12 3.05 -57.30 -5.02
N ALA A 13 3.13 -57.14 -3.69
CA ALA A 13 2.87 -55.87 -3.02
C ALA A 13 4.00 -54.82 -3.21
N MET A 14 5.25 -55.27 -3.40
CA MET A 14 6.41 -54.39 -3.58
C MET A 14 6.65 -53.95 -5.03
N ALA A 15 6.02 -54.59 -6.02
CA ALA A 15 6.23 -54.28 -7.45
C ALA A 15 5.33 -53.15 -8.00
N GLY A 16 4.30 -52.71 -7.27
CA GLY A 16 3.35 -51.69 -7.75
C GLY A 16 3.17 -50.46 -6.86
N GLY A 17 3.76 -50.46 -5.66
CA GLY A 17 3.45 -49.50 -4.60
C GLY A 17 4.26 -48.20 -4.64
N TRP A 18 5.53 -48.23 -5.05
CA TRP A 18 6.39 -47.06 -4.94
C TRP A 18 6.06 -45.96 -5.95
N ARG A 19 5.68 -46.28 -7.19
CA ARG A 19 5.26 -45.24 -8.15
C ARG A 19 3.95 -44.56 -7.74
N ARG A 20 3.00 -45.29 -7.13
CA ARG A 20 1.72 -44.72 -6.68
C ARG A 20 1.85 -43.93 -5.38
N VAL A 21 2.70 -44.38 -4.45
CA VAL A 21 3.00 -43.64 -3.21
C VAL A 21 3.86 -42.41 -3.51
N SER A 22 4.84 -42.47 -4.41
CA SER A 22 5.60 -41.29 -4.82
C SER A 22 4.75 -40.28 -5.61
N LEU A 23 3.75 -40.71 -6.40
CA LEU A 23 2.81 -39.80 -7.07
C LEU A 23 1.76 -39.24 -6.11
N LEU A 24 1.35 -39.97 -5.07
CA LEU A 24 0.49 -39.46 -4.01
C LEU A 24 1.23 -38.51 -3.07
N VAL A 25 2.49 -38.77 -2.74
CA VAL A 25 3.33 -37.88 -1.92
C VAL A 25 3.81 -36.68 -2.73
N ALA A 26 4.16 -36.83 -4.01
CA ALA A 26 4.41 -35.68 -4.90
C ALA A 26 3.12 -34.92 -5.21
N GLY A 27 1.97 -35.59 -5.26
CA GLY A 27 0.65 -34.98 -5.40
C GLY A 27 0.19 -34.25 -4.12
N LEU A 28 0.54 -34.74 -2.93
CA LEU A 28 0.30 -34.08 -1.64
C LEU A 28 1.32 -32.95 -1.38
N LEU A 29 2.58 -33.09 -1.78
CA LEU A 29 3.55 -31.98 -1.75
C LEU A 29 3.29 -30.94 -2.85
N ALA A 30 2.72 -31.32 -4.00
CA ALA A 30 2.24 -30.40 -5.03
C ALA A 30 0.82 -29.87 -4.75
N LEU A 31 0.08 -30.43 -3.79
CA LEU A 31 -1.11 -29.80 -3.20
C LEU A 31 -0.78 -28.87 -2.02
N VAL A 32 0.49 -28.76 -1.64
CA VAL A 32 1.04 -27.58 -0.96
C VAL A 32 1.52 -26.56 -2.02
N VAL A 33 0.91 -26.56 -3.20
CA VAL A 33 0.75 -25.31 -3.96
C VAL A 33 -0.19 -24.46 -3.14
N THR A 34 0.43 -23.67 -2.26
CA THR A 34 0.07 -22.29 -1.90
C THR A 34 -1.29 -21.86 -2.46
N GLN A 35 -2.37 -22.38 -1.88
CA GLN A 35 -3.60 -21.61 -1.92
C GLN A 35 -3.27 -20.39 -1.08
N PRO A 36 -3.30 -19.18 -1.65
CA PRO A 36 -3.15 -17.99 -0.86
C PRO A 36 -4.34 -17.96 0.10
N GLY A 37 -4.08 -18.39 1.33
CA GLY A 37 -5.06 -18.35 2.39
C GLY A 37 -5.50 -16.91 2.53
N THR A 38 -6.81 -16.69 2.55
CA THR A 38 -7.37 -15.37 2.84
C THR A 38 -6.75 -14.87 4.15
N ALA A 39 -6.23 -13.64 4.22
CA ALA A 39 -5.69 -13.12 5.48
C ALA A 39 -6.85 -13.08 6.45
N ARG A 40 -6.71 -13.88 7.48
CA ARG A 40 -7.57 -13.83 8.64
C ARG A 40 -7.01 -12.72 9.52
N ALA A 41 -7.30 -11.45 9.20
CA ALA A 41 -7.20 -10.47 10.28
C ALA A 41 -8.05 -10.97 11.40
N ALA A 42 -7.52 -10.86 12.61
CA ALA A 42 -7.90 -11.57 13.81
C ALA A 42 -9.41 -11.72 14.06
N ASP A 43 -10.14 -12.40 13.20
CA ASP A 43 -11.46 -12.91 13.48
C ASP A 43 -11.21 -13.93 14.57
N THR A 44 -11.64 -13.56 15.77
CA THR A 44 -11.25 -14.20 17.01
C THR A 44 -11.80 -15.61 17.19
N VAL A 45 -12.40 -16.19 16.15
CA VAL A 45 -12.73 -17.62 16.11
C VAL A 45 -11.46 -18.49 16.04
N GLU A 46 -10.33 -17.99 15.50
CA GLU A 46 -9.07 -18.77 15.43
C GLU A 46 -7.93 -18.31 16.36
N PHE A 47 -8.05 -17.14 17.00
CA PHE A 47 -7.04 -16.62 17.94
C PHE A 47 -7.66 -16.12 19.25
N ALA A 48 -8.60 -16.87 19.83
CA ALA A 48 -9.12 -16.59 21.16
C ALA A 48 -7.98 -16.63 22.20
N GLY A 49 -7.78 -15.51 22.92
CA GLY A 49 -7.13 -15.55 24.24
C GLY A 49 -5.68 -15.07 24.39
N ASN A 50 -5.02 -14.48 23.39
CA ASN A 50 -3.69 -13.88 23.65
C ASN A 50 -3.79 -12.46 24.21
N ALA A 51 -3.98 -12.36 25.54
CA ALA A 51 -4.00 -11.11 26.29
C ALA A 51 -2.73 -10.24 26.14
N GLY A 52 -1.62 -10.82 25.64
CA GLY A 52 -0.36 -10.10 25.41
C GLY A 52 -0.30 -9.31 24.09
N ARG A 53 -1.28 -9.44 23.18
CA ARG A 53 -1.24 -8.74 21.88
C ARG A 53 -1.79 -7.31 21.91
N GLY A 54 -2.34 -6.86 23.04
CA GLY A 54 -2.80 -5.47 23.23
C GLY A 54 -4.05 -5.11 22.43
N ASN A 55 -4.36 -3.81 22.39
CA ASN A 55 -5.53 -3.21 21.72
C ASN A 55 -5.08 -2.49 20.41
N GLY A 56 -5.96 -2.36 19.40
CA GLY A 56 -5.58 -1.69 18.14
C GLY A 56 -6.57 -1.79 16.99
N VAL A 57 -6.06 -1.70 15.74
CA VAL A 57 -6.79 -1.98 14.50
C VAL A 57 -6.20 -3.18 13.77
N ALA A 58 -7.09 -4.09 13.35
CA ALA A 58 -6.76 -5.25 12.55
C ALA A 58 -7.37 -5.11 11.15
N VAL A 59 -6.52 -5.24 10.13
CA VAL A 59 -6.90 -5.12 8.72
C VAL A 59 -6.66 -6.46 8.04
N PRO A 60 -7.70 -7.14 7.50
CA PRO A 60 -7.52 -8.37 6.74
C PRO A 60 -6.89 -8.06 5.38
N PHE A 61 -5.61 -7.69 5.40
CA PHE A 61 -4.77 -7.35 4.26
C PHE A 61 -3.65 -8.37 4.19
N GLU A 62 -3.66 -9.21 3.16
CA GLU A 62 -2.68 -10.29 2.94
C GLU A 62 -1.35 -9.77 2.44
N GLY A 63 -1.30 -8.52 1.99
CA GLY A 63 -0.12 -7.89 1.45
C GLY A 63 -0.07 -7.87 -0.07
N PHE A 64 1.14 -7.71 -0.59
CA PHE A 64 1.43 -7.53 -2.01
C PHE A 64 1.96 -8.82 -2.63
N THR A 65 1.32 -9.22 -3.73
CA THR A 65 1.60 -10.49 -4.42
C THR A 65 1.81 -10.28 -5.91
N ASP A 66 2.29 -11.29 -6.61
CA ASP A 66 2.27 -11.29 -8.07
C ASP A 66 0.82 -11.47 -8.57
N ARG A 67 0.63 -11.44 -9.89
CA ARG A 67 -0.69 -11.58 -10.50
C ARG A 67 -1.31 -12.97 -10.35
N ARG A 68 -0.52 -13.96 -9.98
CA ARG A 68 -0.95 -15.34 -9.68
C ARG A 68 -1.21 -15.53 -8.17
N GLY A 69 -0.95 -14.51 -7.35
CA GLY A 69 -1.09 -14.56 -5.90
C GLY A 69 0.14 -15.08 -5.17
N GLY A 70 1.27 -15.28 -5.86
CA GLY A 70 2.53 -15.69 -5.27
C GLY A 70 3.23 -14.52 -4.54
N PRO A 71 4.09 -14.81 -3.55
CA PRO A 71 4.89 -13.77 -2.91
C PRO A 71 5.86 -13.13 -3.91
N VAL A 72 5.99 -11.81 -3.87
CA VAL A 72 7.00 -11.08 -4.65
C VAL A 72 8.14 -10.70 -3.72
N PRO A 73 9.40 -11.06 -4.04
CA PRO A 73 10.57 -10.76 -3.20
C PRO A 73 11.01 -9.29 -3.35
N ILE A 74 10.10 -8.35 -3.11
CA ILE A 74 10.36 -6.90 -3.15
C ILE A 74 10.32 -6.33 -1.74
N GLY A 75 11.24 -5.40 -1.45
CA GLY A 75 11.19 -4.59 -0.23
C GLY A 75 10.27 -3.39 -0.39
N GLY A 76 10.22 -2.53 0.63
CA GLY A 76 9.48 -1.28 0.58
C GLY A 76 8.96 -0.84 1.93
N ALA A 77 7.91 -0.03 1.90
CA ALA A 77 7.19 0.39 3.09
C ALA A 77 5.68 0.45 2.85
N VAL A 78 4.92 0.12 3.88
CA VAL A 78 3.51 0.49 3.95
C VAL A 78 3.42 1.67 4.90
N GLY A 79 3.11 2.85 4.36
CA GLY A 79 2.71 4.02 5.11
C GLY A 79 1.23 3.92 5.44
N VAL A 80 0.86 4.22 6.67
CA VAL A 80 -0.55 4.26 7.09
C VAL A 80 -0.85 5.64 7.64
N ASP A 81 -1.75 6.38 6.99
CA ASP A 81 -2.37 7.57 7.54
C ASP A 81 -3.66 7.25 8.32
N LEU A 82 -4.00 8.04 9.34
CA LEU A 82 -5.05 7.91 10.35
C LEU A 82 -5.81 9.20 10.22
N VAL A 83 -7.10 9.02 10.17
CA VAL A 83 -8.03 10.08 10.41
C VAL A 83 -8.62 9.81 11.78
N LEU A 84 -8.34 10.67 12.76
CA LEU A 84 -9.02 10.64 14.05
C LEU A 84 -10.29 11.49 14.00
N GLY A 85 -11.23 11.25 14.91
CA GLY A 85 -12.47 12.01 14.99
C GLY A 85 -13.53 11.49 14.02
N SER A 86 -13.69 12.15 12.87
CA SER A 86 -14.59 11.69 11.80
C SER A 86 -13.96 11.92 10.43
N THR A 87 -14.39 11.18 9.41
CA THR A 87 -13.92 11.40 8.03
C THR A 87 -14.34 12.75 7.46
N ALA A 88 -15.44 13.33 7.94
CA ALA A 88 -15.92 14.66 7.54
C ALA A 88 -15.21 15.82 8.27
N ARG A 89 -14.65 15.57 9.45
CA ARG A 89 -13.86 16.51 10.25
C ARG A 89 -12.60 15.80 10.72
N PRO A 90 -11.63 15.61 9.81
CA PRO A 90 -10.44 14.85 10.11
C PRO A 90 -9.61 15.58 11.17
N TYR A 91 -9.20 14.85 12.20
CA TYR A 91 -8.21 15.29 13.17
C TYR A 91 -6.91 14.54 12.97
N LEU A 92 -5.81 15.28 12.80
CA LEU A 92 -4.49 14.72 12.42
C LEU A 92 -3.46 15.07 13.51
N PRO A 93 -3.27 14.20 14.52
CA PRO A 93 -2.51 14.54 15.73
C PRO A 93 -1.06 14.98 15.42
N CYS A 94 -0.43 14.42 14.39
CA CYS A 94 0.92 14.79 13.95
C CYS A 94 1.04 16.19 13.31
N GLN A 95 -0.09 16.82 12.94
CA GLN A 95 -0.14 18.18 12.39
C GLN A 95 -0.47 19.23 13.44
N HIS A 96 -0.93 18.81 14.63
CA HIS A 96 -1.23 19.71 15.75
C HIS A 96 -0.03 19.93 16.69
N TYR A 97 1.20 19.73 16.19
CA TYR A 97 2.42 20.11 16.91
C TYR A 97 2.87 21.52 16.54
N ASP A 98 2.92 22.41 17.52
CA ASP A 98 3.52 23.73 17.40
C ASP A 98 5.00 23.68 17.84
N PRO A 99 5.95 23.80 16.90
CA PRO A 99 7.38 23.76 17.20
C PRO A 99 7.89 25.01 17.93
N ARG A 100 7.17 26.13 17.88
CA ARG A 100 7.59 27.38 18.51
C ARG A 100 7.35 27.36 20.00
N THR A 101 6.21 26.82 20.41
CA THR A 101 5.86 26.66 21.83
C THR A 101 6.27 25.30 22.39
N ARG A 102 6.72 24.37 21.52
CA ARG A 102 6.89 22.94 21.84
C ARG A 102 5.63 22.32 22.47
N THR A 103 4.47 22.88 22.15
CA THR A 103 3.18 22.37 22.60
C THR A 103 2.49 21.69 21.43
N GLY A 104 1.68 20.68 21.72
CA GLY A 104 1.01 19.91 20.72
C GLY A 104 0.45 18.63 21.31
N ASP A 105 -0.19 17.85 20.48
CA ASP A 105 -0.79 16.60 20.92
C ASP A 105 0.28 15.64 21.47
N THR A 106 -0.07 14.85 22.49
CA THR A 106 0.85 13.97 23.22
C THR A 106 1.51 12.90 22.35
N PHE A 107 1.04 12.72 21.11
CA PHE A 107 1.48 11.68 20.19
C PHE A 107 2.49 12.14 19.14
N VAL A 108 2.94 13.41 19.15
CA VAL A 108 3.92 13.92 18.16
C VAL A 108 5.19 13.07 18.09
N ASN A 109 5.64 12.53 19.23
CA ASN A 109 6.83 11.70 19.29
C ASN A 109 6.69 10.35 18.57
N ALA A 110 5.46 9.91 18.26
CA ALA A 110 5.19 8.69 17.50
C ALA A 110 5.12 8.93 15.98
N CYS A 111 5.23 10.17 15.52
CA CYS A 111 5.10 10.53 14.10
C CYS A 111 6.45 10.41 13.39
N GLN A 112 6.56 9.51 12.40
CA GLN A 112 7.82 9.32 11.66
C GLN A 112 8.18 10.47 10.73
N GLU A 113 7.18 11.23 10.25
CA GLU A 113 7.38 12.36 9.34
C GLU A 113 6.75 13.63 9.92
N ARG A 114 7.44 14.76 9.81
CA ARG A 114 6.94 16.03 10.34
C ARG A 114 5.83 16.55 9.44
N GLY A 115 4.60 16.67 9.97
CA GLY A 115 3.43 17.13 9.21
C GLY A 115 2.74 16.05 8.38
N SER A 116 3.24 14.81 8.39
CA SER A 116 2.53 13.64 7.88
C SER A 116 2.22 12.70 9.05
N TYR A 117 1.05 12.08 9.04
CA TYR A 117 0.62 11.22 10.13
C TYR A 117 1.15 9.76 9.96
N ALA A 118 1.92 9.45 8.92
CA ALA A 118 2.30 8.08 8.59
C ALA A 118 3.05 7.31 9.69
N THR A 119 2.53 6.14 10.09
CA THR A 119 3.37 5.05 10.60
C THR A 119 3.83 4.22 9.39
N TYR A 120 5.14 3.94 9.33
CA TYR A 120 5.68 3.09 8.28
C TYR A 120 6.10 1.75 8.85
N THR A 121 5.55 0.68 8.27
CA THR A 121 6.15 -0.65 8.38
C THR A 121 7.07 -0.85 7.19
N ARG A 122 8.36 -1.03 7.43
CA ARG A 122 9.39 -1.24 6.40
C ARG A 122 9.69 -2.72 6.25
N PHE A 123 9.95 -3.15 5.02
CA PHE A 123 10.24 -4.53 4.66
C PHE A 123 11.54 -4.61 3.86
N PRO A 124 12.46 -5.51 4.23
CA PRO A 124 13.71 -5.66 3.51
C PRO A 124 13.47 -6.24 2.10
N ALA A 125 14.38 -5.92 1.18
CA ALA A 125 14.43 -6.56 -0.13
C ALA A 125 14.46 -8.09 0.03
N GLY A 126 13.65 -8.81 -0.75
CA GLY A 126 13.53 -10.27 -0.64
C GLY A 126 12.67 -10.80 0.51
N GLY A 127 12.24 -9.94 1.45
CA GLY A 127 11.42 -10.35 2.60
C GLY A 127 9.96 -10.69 2.24
N GLY A 128 9.50 -10.23 1.07
CA GLY A 128 8.10 -10.33 0.68
C GLY A 128 7.19 -9.44 1.52
N LEU A 129 6.02 -9.13 0.96
CA LEU A 129 4.97 -8.36 1.64
C LEU A 129 3.77 -9.27 1.81
N VAL A 130 3.89 -10.31 2.64
CA VAL A 130 2.76 -11.18 2.96
C VAL A 130 2.48 -11.08 4.44
N PHE A 131 1.23 -10.79 4.79
CA PHE A 131 0.74 -10.79 6.17
C PHE A 131 -0.28 -11.93 6.31
N PRO A 132 0.15 -13.16 6.63
CA PRO A 132 -0.75 -14.32 6.68
C PRO A 132 -1.94 -14.13 7.63
N ASN A 133 -1.74 -13.32 8.67
CA ASN A 133 -2.75 -13.01 9.67
C ASN A 133 -3.34 -11.60 9.51
N GLY A 134 -3.07 -10.89 8.42
CA GLY A 134 -3.46 -9.49 8.26
C GLY A 134 -2.47 -8.48 8.84
N TYR A 135 -2.72 -7.20 8.56
CA TYR A 135 -1.91 -6.08 9.04
C TYR A 135 -2.50 -5.55 10.35
N PHE A 136 -1.65 -5.42 11.37
CA PHE A 136 -2.05 -5.01 12.71
C PHE A 136 -1.36 -3.71 13.10
N MET A 137 -2.16 -2.73 13.52
CA MET A 137 -1.65 -1.50 14.11
C MET A 137 -2.04 -1.46 15.58
N GLY A 138 -1.06 -1.68 16.45
CA GLY A 138 -1.24 -1.61 17.90
C GLY A 138 -1.42 -0.19 18.40
N ASN A 139 -1.99 -0.08 19.61
CA ASN A 139 -2.18 1.18 20.33
C ASN A 139 -0.91 1.73 21.00
N VAL A 140 0.24 1.11 20.77
CA VAL A 140 1.56 1.58 21.20
C VAL A 140 2.41 1.74 19.96
N GLN A 141 3.06 2.88 19.80
CA GLN A 141 3.98 3.17 18.70
C GLN A 141 5.38 3.46 19.26
N PRO A 142 6.46 3.28 18.48
CA PRO A 142 7.79 3.71 18.92
C PRO A 142 7.80 5.20 19.29
N ASP A 143 8.35 5.55 20.46
CA ASP A 143 8.65 6.95 20.79
C ASP A 143 9.99 7.31 20.10
N LEU A 144 9.92 8.07 19.01
CA LEU A 144 11.08 8.41 18.19
C LEU A 144 12.01 9.44 18.84
N VAL A 145 11.56 10.09 19.92
CA VAL A 145 12.32 11.13 20.62
C VAL A 145 12.96 10.59 21.89
N ARG A 146 12.19 9.83 22.69
CA ARG A 146 12.60 9.32 24.00
C ARG A 146 13.06 7.87 23.97
N GLY A 147 12.83 7.17 22.86
CA GLY A 147 13.02 5.73 22.77
C GLY A 147 11.93 4.96 23.55
N GLY A 148 11.81 3.66 23.27
CA GLY A 148 10.77 2.82 23.86
C GLY A 148 9.41 2.97 23.16
N GLY A 149 8.32 2.71 23.88
CA GLY A 149 6.96 2.71 23.35
C GLY A 149 6.10 3.83 23.93
N LEU A 150 5.38 4.55 23.08
CA LEU A 150 4.39 5.55 23.42
C LEU A 150 2.97 4.96 23.27
N PRO A 151 2.18 4.84 24.35
CA PRO A 151 0.77 4.47 24.24
C PRO A 151 -0.02 5.58 23.55
N THR A 152 -0.51 5.30 22.34
CA THR A 152 -1.20 6.27 21.49
C THR A 152 -2.72 6.08 21.44
N GLY A 153 -3.20 4.85 21.64
CA GLY A 153 -4.63 4.53 21.48
C GLY A 153 -5.16 4.75 20.06
N TRP A 154 -4.27 4.88 19.08
CA TRP A 154 -4.59 5.29 17.71
C TRP A 154 -5.59 4.36 17.02
N GLY A 155 -5.41 3.05 17.17
CA GLY A 155 -6.30 2.08 16.55
C GLY A 155 -7.75 2.19 17.02
N SER A 156 -7.97 2.36 18.33
CA SER A 156 -9.35 2.45 18.85
C SER A 156 -10.05 3.78 18.49
N ARG A 157 -9.28 4.85 18.23
CA ARG A 157 -9.76 6.21 17.94
C ARG A 157 -9.85 6.54 16.44
N ALA A 158 -9.33 5.67 15.58
CA ALA A 158 -9.36 5.86 14.13
C ALA A 158 -10.80 5.90 13.62
N ALA A 159 -11.14 6.99 12.93
CA ALA A 159 -12.34 7.08 12.10
C ALA A 159 -12.08 6.57 10.68
N GLY A 160 -10.82 6.58 10.25
CA GLY A 160 -10.39 5.94 9.02
C GLY A 160 -8.88 5.80 8.94
N LEU A 161 -8.43 4.98 7.98
CA LEU A 161 -7.04 4.70 7.69
C LEU A 161 -6.79 4.79 6.19
N SER A 162 -5.78 5.53 5.77
CA SER A 162 -5.28 5.50 4.39
C SER A 162 -3.99 4.70 4.34
N PHE A 163 -3.99 3.60 3.60
CA PHE A 163 -2.80 2.79 3.41
C PHE A 163 -2.15 3.16 2.09
N GLU A 164 -0.84 3.33 2.09
CA GLU A 164 -0.03 3.65 0.93
C GLU A 164 1.17 2.71 0.87
N PHE A 165 1.36 2.09 -0.29
CA PHE A 165 2.49 1.22 -0.52
C PHE A 165 3.54 1.91 -1.37
N TYR A 166 4.75 1.91 -0.81
CA TYR A 166 5.96 2.43 -1.39
C TYR A 166 6.88 1.24 -1.70
N PRO A 167 7.11 0.90 -2.98
CA PRO A 167 8.12 -0.08 -3.35
C PRO A 167 9.50 0.33 -2.82
N GLU A 168 10.44 -0.61 -2.73
CA GLU A 168 11.83 -0.25 -2.46
C GLU A 168 12.33 0.80 -3.48
N LEU A 169 13.14 1.76 -3.01
CA LEU A 169 13.51 2.95 -3.79
C LEU A 169 14.11 2.63 -5.17
N ARG A 170 14.85 1.52 -5.29
CA ARG A 170 15.45 1.08 -6.56
C ARG A 170 14.43 0.65 -7.61
N ARG A 171 13.21 0.31 -7.19
CA ARG A 171 12.12 -0.20 -8.02
C ARG A 171 10.88 0.69 -7.95
N ASP A 172 11.03 1.89 -7.40
CA ASP A 172 9.96 2.87 -7.24
C ASP A 172 9.27 3.22 -8.57
N GLY A 173 10.07 3.33 -9.64
CA GLY A 173 9.59 3.61 -11.00
C GLY A 173 9.03 2.39 -11.75
N ASP A 174 9.19 1.17 -11.23
CA ASP A 174 8.75 -0.06 -11.90
C ASP A 174 7.28 -0.38 -11.62
N TYR A 175 6.80 -0.01 -10.44
CA TYR A 175 5.54 -0.47 -9.88
C TYR A 175 4.54 0.64 -9.65
N VAL A 176 3.27 0.25 -9.72
CA VAL A 176 2.18 1.10 -9.25
C VAL A 176 2.24 1.22 -7.73
N HIS A 177 2.27 2.45 -7.22
CA HIS A 177 2.15 2.70 -5.78
C HIS A 177 0.68 2.60 -5.40
N SER A 178 0.32 1.53 -4.71
CA SER A 178 -1.08 1.24 -4.38
C SER A 178 -1.51 1.98 -3.13
N ARG A 179 -2.76 2.45 -3.12
CA ARG A 179 -3.39 3.09 -1.98
C ARG A 179 -4.82 2.59 -1.80
N PHE A 180 -5.24 2.44 -0.55
CA PHE A 180 -6.64 2.16 -0.23
C PHE A 180 -7.03 2.85 1.07
N TYR A 181 -8.31 3.19 1.20
CA TYR A 181 -8.86 3.86 2.38
C TYR A 181 -9.85 2.95 3.09
N LEU A 182 -9.73 2.84 4.41
CA LEU A 182 -10.65 2.15 5.29
C LEU A 182 -11.36 3.20 6.14
N ASP A 183 -12.69 3.26 6.09
CA ASP A 183 -13.48 4.25 6.83
C ASP A 183 -14.54 3.60 7.74
N ARG A 184 -14.56 2.27 7.78
CA ARG A 184 -15.53 1.49 8.55
C ARG A 184 -14.83 0.36 9.28
N PHE A 185 -15.00 0.38 10.60
CA PHE A 185 -14.63 -0.71 11.49
C PHE A 185 -15.90 -1.36 12.03
N THR A 186 -16.38 -2.38 11.33
CA THR A 186 -17.71 -2.97 11.54
C THR A 186 -17.78 -3.92 12.72
N HIS A 187 -16.64 -4.43 13.18
CA HIS A 187 -16.55 -5.34 14.31
C HIS A 187 -15.52 -4.86 15.33
N ARG A 188 -15.82 -5.03 16.62
CA ARG A 188 -14.93 -4.75 17.73
C ARG A 188 -14.94 -5.93 18.70
N ALA A 189 -13.79 -6.52 18.94
CA ALA A 189 -13.63 -7.66 19.85
C ALA A 189 -12.22 -7.71 20.41
N ASN A 190 -12.08 -8.16 21.66
CA ASN A 190 -10.79 -8.42 22.32
C ASN A 190 -9.81 -7.23 22.25
N GLY A 191 -10.32 -6.00 22.32
CA GLY A 191 -9.50 -4.79 22.26
C GLY A 191 -9.16 -4.28 20.86
N TRP A 192 -9.64 -4.95 19.81
CA TRP A 192 -9.35 -4.61 18.41
C TRP A 192 -10.59 -4.10 17.67
N ALA A 193 -10.36 -3.16 16.75
CA ALA A 193 -11.32 -2.73 15.74
C ALA A 193 -10.97 -3.35 14.38
N TYR A 194 -11.94 -3.97 13.72
CA TYR A 194 -11.74 -4.75 12.50
C TYR A 194 -12.33 -4.04 11.29
N SER A 195 -11.53 -3.91 10.23
CA SER A 195 -12.01 -3.40 8.94
C SER A 195 -12.64 -4.50 8.08
N ALA A 196 -13.23 -4.09 6.95
CA ALA A 196 -13.51 -5.02 5.86
C ALA A 196 -12.23 -5.70 5.32
N ALA A 197 -12.38 -6.88 4.73
CA ALA A 197 -11.29 -7.63 4.14
C ALA A 197 -10.77 -6.97 2.86
N VAL A 198 -9.48 -6.62 2.88
CA VAL A 198 -8.74 -6.10 1.73
C VAL A 198 -8.15 -7.26 0.93
N GLY A 199 -7.71 -8.35 1.58
CA GLY A 199 -7.06 -9.49 0.92
C GLY A 199 -5.72 -9.12 0.28
N ARG A 200 -5.36 -9.78 -0.82
CA ARG A 200 -4.15 -9.49 -1.61
C ARG A 200 -4.33 -8.34 -2.58
N ILE A 201 -3.25 -7.59 -2.77
CA ILE A 201 -3.11 -6.62 -3.86
C ILE A 201 -2.01 -7.14 -4.79
N ALA A 202 -2.31 -7.23 -6.08
CA ALA A 202 -1.29 -7.60 -7.06
C ALA A 202 -0.36 -6.40 -7.30
N LEU A 203 0.95 -6.63 -7.27
CA LEU A 203 1.93 -5.67 -7.74
C LEU A 203 1.89 -5.62 -9.24
N THR A 204 1.52 -4.45 -9.76
CA THR A 204 1.40 -4.20 -11.19
C THR A 204 2.49 -3.26 -11.66
N THR A 205 2.94 -3.50 -12.88
CA THR A 205 3.89 -2.67 -13.63
C THR A 205 3.18 -2.06 -14.84
N LEU A 206 3.86 -1.16 -15.56
CA LEU A 206 3.30 -0.57 -16.78
C LEU A 206 3.03 -1.60 -17.90
N ALA A 207 3.63 -2.79 -17.83
CA ALA A 207 3.38 -3.87 -18.78
C ALA A 207 2.05 -4.60 -18.51
N ASP A 208 1.45 -4.40 -17.33
CA ASP A 208 0.21 -5.04 -16.96
C ASP A 208 -1.01 -4.29 -17.51
N PRO A 209 -2.08 -5.00 -17.93
CA PRO A 209 -3.31 -4.38 -18.38
C PRO A 209 -3.98 -3.64 -17.22
N GLY A 210 -4.73 -2.59 -17.55
CA GLY A 210 -5.36 -1.75 -16.54
C GLY A 210 -4.37 -0.86 -15.79
N THR A 211 -3.16 -0.68 -16.31
CA THR A 211 -2.22 0.35 -15.84
C THR A 211 -2.10 1.50 -16.83
N ALA A 212 -1.55 2.60 -16.34
CA ALA A 212 -1.28 3.79 -17.13
C ALA A 212 -0.02 4.51 -16.65
N ARG A 213 0.47 5.43 -17.48
CA ARG A 213 1.49 6.40 -17.09
C ARG A 213 1.15 7.75 -17.68
N ILE A 214 1.42 8.81 -16.94
CA ILE A 214 1.26 10.19 -17.38
C ILE A 214 2.64 10.85 -17.41
N GLY A 215 2.88 11.67 -18.43
CA GLY A 215 4.03 12.55 -18.49
C GLY A 215 3.81 13.64 -19.49
N GLY A 216 4.85 14.40 -19.78
CA GLY A 216 4.77 15.47 -20.77
C GLY A 216 5.92 16.45 -20.59
N ARG A 217 5.74 17.65 -21.11
CA ARG A 217 6.66 18.76 -20.90
C ARG A 217 6.39 19.45 -19.57
N MET A 218 7.45 19.91 -18.93
CA MET A 218 7.39 20.76 -17.74
C MET A 218 8.29 21.96 -18.01
N THR A 219 7.71 23.15 -18.08
CA THR A 219 8.43 24.38 -18.40
C THR A 219 8.06 25.55 -17.50
N VAL A 220 8.86 26.61 -17.58
CA VAL A 220 8.56 27.94 -17.05
C VAL A 220 8.77 28.92 -18.21
N GLY A 221 7.69 29.44 -18.77
CA GLY A 221 7.76 30.33 -19.93
C GLY A 221 8.49 29.68 -21.11
N GLY A 222 8.18 28.41 -21.40
CA GLY A 222 8.82 27.61 -22.44
C GLY A 222 10.26 27.14 -22.16
N ARG A 223 10.86 27.47 -21.02
CA ARG A 223 12.21 27.01 -20.63
C ARG A 223 12.16 25.91 -19.60
N ALA A 224 13.22 25.11 -19.50
CA ALA A 224 13.33 24.08 -18.47
C ALA A 224 13.27 24.72 -17.06
N PRO A 225 12.55 24.12 -16.10
CA PRO A 225 12.46 24.61 -14.73
C PRO A 225 13.79 24.42 -13.98
N ALA A 226 13.98 25.14 -12.87
CA ALA A 226 15.02 24.78 -11.92
C ALA A 226 14.71 23.41 -11.26
N PRO A 227 15.72 22.62 -10.88
CA PRO A 227 15.51 21.40 -10.11
C PRO A 227 14.70 21.68 -8.83
N GLY A 228 13.74 20.79 -8.53
CA GLY A 228 12.83 20.92 -7.38
C GLY A 228 11.72 21.95 -7.53
N ARG A 229 11.69 22.74 -8.62
CA ARG A 229 10.69 23.80 -8.80
C ARG A 229 9.28 23.24 -9.00
N ALA A 230 9.14 22.17 -9.77
CA ALA A 230 7.86 21.52 -9.99
C ALA A 230 7.71 20.31 -9.05
N LYS A 231 6.60 20.22 -8.32
CA LYS A 231 6.18 18.99 -7.67
C LYS A 231 4.85 18.54 -8.25
N VAL A 232 4.80 17.33 -8.78
CA VAL A 232 3.58 16.71 -9.31
C VAL A 232 3.16 15.59 -8.39
N VAL A 233 1.91 15.60 -7.96
CA VAL A 233 1.29 14.53 -7.17
C VAL A 233 0.06 14.06 -7.90
N ILE A 234 -0.04 12.76 -8.14
CA ILE A 234 -1.17 12.14 -8.82
C ILE A 234 -1.86 11.21 -7.85
N PHE A 235 -3.19 11.29 -7.77
CA PHE A 235 -4.03 10.35 -7.05
C PHE A 235 -5.19 9.89 -7.93
N GLY A 236 -5.47 8.59 -7.93
CA GLY A 236 -6.61 8.05 -8.65
C GLY A 236 -6.33 6.72 -9.29
N GLY A 237 -7.01 6.43 -10.38
CA GLY A 237 -7.06 5.11 -10.98
C GLY A 237 -7.99 4.17 -10.21
N ALA A 238 -8.32 3.05 -10.84
CA ALA A 238 -9.24 2.09 -10.27
C ALA A 238 -8.69 0.68 -10.43
N ALA A 239 -8.46 0.03 -9.30
CA ALA A 239 -8.14 -1.39 -9.20
C ALA A 239 -8.96 -2.03 -8.10
N ARG A 240 -8.86 -3.36 -8.04
CA ARG A 240 -9.56 -4.18 -7.06
C ARG A 240 -8.58 -5.17 -6.44
N SER A 241 -8.69 -5.36 -5.15
CA SER A 241 -7.99 -6.44 -4.46
C SER A 241 -8.61 -7.79 -4.79
N SER A 242 -7.99 -8.87 -4.30
CA SER A 242 -8.54 -10.23 -4.40
C SER A 242 -9.94 -10.40 -3.77
N THR A 243 -10.35 -9.52 -2.85
CA THR A 243 -11.69 -9.52 -2.23
C THR A 243 -12.67 -8.56 -2.93
N GLY A 244 -12.23 -7.85 -3.97
CA GLY A 244 -13.00 -6.78 -4.61
C GLY A 244 -12.92 -5.43 -3.90
N TYR A 245 -12.06 -5.27 -2.89
CA TYR A 245 -11.88 -3.99 -2.20
C TYR A 245 -11.35 -2.93 -3.18
N PRO A 246 -11.91 -1.70 -3.19
CA PRO A 246 -11.43 -0.64 -4.08
C PRO A 246 -10.02 -0.20 -3.73
N ILE A 247 -9.18 -0.11 -4.75
CA ILE A 247 -7.79 0.36 -4.65
C ILE A 247 -7.61 1.48 -5.66
N SER A 248 -6.91 2.53 -5.24
CA SER A 248 -6.40 3.59 -6.11
C SER A 248 -4.87 3.51 -6.16
N SER A 249 -4.27 4.33 -7.00
CA SER A 249 -2.83 4.54 -7.08
C SER A 249 -2.48 5.97 -6.71
N PHE A 250 -1.22 6.16 -6.38
CA PHE A 250 -0.64 7.49 -6.30
C PHE A 250 0.72 7.52 -7.03
N ALA A 251 1.19 8.72 -7.35
CA ALA A 251 2.54 8.95 -7.82
C ALA A 251 3.01 10.32 -7.37
N VAL A 252 4.29 10.44 -7.01
CA VAL A 252 4.92 11.71 -6.67
C VAL A 252 6.14 11.89 -7.56
N HIS A 253 6.22 13.03 -8.23
CA HIS A 253 7.36 13.42 -9.04
C HIS A 253 7.86 14.79 -8.59
N THR A 254 9.14 14.85 -8.21
CA THR A 254 9.84 16.12 -8.00
C THR A 254 10.69 16.40 -9.23
N GLY A 255 10.47 17.56 -9.85
CA GLY A 255 11.13 17.94 -11.09
C GLY A 255 12.65 17.92 -10.97
N SER A 256 13.33 17.24 -11.89
CA SER A 256 14.79 17.16 -11.94
C SER A 256 15.45 18.40 -12.55
N GLY A 257 14.66 19.34 -13.06
CA GLY A 257 15.09 20.44 -13.91
C GLY A 257 15.10 20.09 -15.41
N ALA A 258 14.74 18.84 -15.78
CA ALA A 258 14.51 18.49 -17.16
C ALA A 258 13.22 19.16 -17.71
N PRO A 259 13.15 19.45 -19.03
CA PRO A 259 11.95 20.02 -19.65
C PRO A 259 10.82 18.99 -19.84
N THR A 260 11.03 17.75 -19.39
CA THR A 260 10.05 16.67 -19.47
C THR A 260 9.92 15.99 -18.11
N TRP A 261 8.76 15.38 -17.88
CA TRP A 261 8.45 14.67 -16.65
C TRP A 261 7.65 13.41 -16.95
N LEU A 262 7.76 12.42 -16.06
CA LEU A 262 7.03 11.15 -16.12
C LEU A 262 6.65 10.74 -14.70
N SER A 263 5.42 10.27 -14.54
CA SER A 263 4.98 9.59 -13.32
C SER A 263 5.55 8.18 -13.23
N SER A 264 5.58 7.61 -12.02
CA SER A 264 5.58 6.15 -11.86
C SER A 264 4.31 5.55 -12.48
N PRO A 265 4.26 4.23 -12.71
CA PRO A 265 3.04 3.55 -13.15
C PRO A 265 1.86 3.84 -12.23
N LEU A 266 0.67 3.91 -12.80
CA LEU A 266 -0.61 4.17 -12.13
C LEU A 266 -1.59 3.06 -12.49
N TYR A 267 -2.64 2.88 -11.70
CA TYR A 267 -3.82 2.17 -12.17
C TYR A 267 -4.55 3.02 -13.21
N ALA A 268 -5.07 2.40 -14.27
CA ALA A 268 -5.86 3.10 -15.27
C ALA A 268 -7.16 3.64 -14.64
N GLY A 269 -7.69 4.73 -15.19
CA GLY A 269 -8.93 5.36 -14.72
C GLY A 269 -8.81 6.87 -14.57
N ASN A 270 -9.67 7.43 -13.72
CA ASN A 270 -9.70 8.87 -13.47
C ASN A 270 -8.55 9.24 -12.53
N GLN A 271 -7.81 10.29 -12.86
CA GLN A 271 -6.63 10.76 -12.13
C GLN A 271 -6.81 12.22 -11.77
N ARG A 272 -6.52 12.56 -10.51
CA ARG A 272 -6.35 13.94 -10.05
C ARG A 272 -4.88 14.25 -10.00
N ILE A 273 -4.45 15.25 -10.76
CA ILE A 273 -3.06 15.69 -10.85
C ILE A 273 -2.96 17.05 -10.14
N THR A 274 -2.20 17.10 -9.07
CA THR A 274 -1.85 18.35 -8.39
C THR A 274 -0.43 18.72 -8.77
N VAL A 275 -0.24 19.92 -9.34
CA VAL A 275 1.08 20.48 -9.63
C VAL A 275 1.30 21.67 -8.72
N THR A 276 2.45 21.71 -8.06
CA THR A 276 2.89 22.83 -7.22
C THR A 276 4.15 23.43 -7.82
N ASP A 277 4.13 24.74 -8.09
CA ASP A 277 5.35 25.55 -8.31
C ASP A 277 5.89 25.96 -6.93
N THR A 278 6.96 25.29 -6.50
CA THR A 278 7.55 25.49 -5.17
C THR A 278 8.20 26.85 -5.01
N ALA A 279 8.52 27.55 -6.11
CA ALA A 279 9.07 28.90 -6.07
C ALA A 279 8.00 29.96 -5.78
N THR A 280 6.77 29.75 -6.23
CA THR A 280 5.65 30.70 -6.04
C THR A 280 4.63 30.22 -5.03
N HIS A 281 4.79 28.99 -4.51
CA HIS A 281 3.83 28.28 -3.68
C HIS A 281 2.43 28.16 -4.30
N ARG A 282 2.29 28.38 -5.61
CA ARG A 282 1.02 28.19 -6.31
C ARG A 282 0.83 26.71 -6.62
N SER A 283 -0.37 26.20 -6.36
CA SER A 283 -0.77 24.85 -6.75
C SER A 283 -1.96 24.90 -7.70
N CYS A 284 -1.98 24.02 -8.70
CA CYS A 284 -3.14 23.81 -9.56
C CYS A 284 -3.50 22.33 -9.61
N VAL A 285 -4.80 22.05 -9.65
CA VAL A 285 -5.37 20.71 -9.71
C VAL A 285 -6.04 20.52 -11.07
N LEU A 286 -5.70 19.42 -11.74
CA LEU A 286 -6.24 19.00 -13.03
C LEU A 286 -6.81 17.59 -12.89
N ASP A 287 -8.10 17.43 -13.13
CA ASP A 287 -8.75 16.12 -13.19
C ASP A 287 -8.71 15.58 -14.64
N ARG A 288 -8.16 14.37 -14.81
CA ARG A 288 -8.05 13.66 -16.09
C ARG A 288 -8.87 12.38 -16.05
N TYR A 289 -9.84 12.27 -16.94
CA TYR A 289 -10.73 11.13 -17.00
C TYR A 289 -10.23 10.06 -17.99
N GLY A 290 -10.46 8.79 -17.66
CA GLY A 290 -10.21 7.68 -18.60
C GLY A 290 -8.75 7.47 -19.01
N VAL A 291 -7.78 7.83 -18.17
CA VAL A 291 -6.34 7.66 -18.42
C VAL A 291 -6.01 6.17 -18.54
N ARG A 292 -5.39 5.75 -19.65
CA ARG A 292 -5.09 4.34 -19.96
C ARG A 292 -3.76 4.21 -20.72
N GLY A 293 -3.03 3.12 -20.48
CA GLY A 293 -1.83 2.80 -21.24
C GLY A 293 -0.63 3.74 -20.97
N PRO A 294 0.48 3.54 -21.68
CA PRO A 294 1.78 4.11 -21.28
C PRO A 294 2.04 5.56 -21.68
N ASN A 295 1.21 6.13 -22.57
CA ASN A 295 1.53 7.36 -23.31
C ASN A 295 0.45 8.43 -23.12
N ASN A 296 0.13 8.79 -21.87
CA ASN A 296 -0.78 9.90 -21.60
C ASN A 296 0.02 11.19 -21.42
N VAL A 297 -0.26 12.18 -22.27
CA VAL A 297 0.48 13.44 -22.30
C VAL A 297 -0.27 14.55 -21.56
N VAL A 298 0.40 15.20 -20.61
CA VAL A 298 -0.03 16.40 -19.91
C VAL A 298 1.17 17.32 -19.76
N ASP A 299 1.17 18.38 -20.57
CA ASP A 299 2.20 19.43 -20.54
C ASP A 299 1.85 20.48 -19.49
N PHE A 300 2.82 20.96 -18.73
CA PHE A 300 2.65 22.07 -17.80
C PHE A 300 3.63 23.19 -18.13
N ASP A 301 3.12 24.43 -18.16
CA ASP A 301 3.95 25.64 -18.10
C ASP A 301 3.62 26.39 -16.80
N LEU A 302 4.59 26.41 -15.88
CA LEU A 302 4.43 27.02 -14.57
C LEU A 302 4.28 28.55 -14.62
N ALA A 303 4.62 29.20 -15.74
CA ALA A 303 4.36 30.62 -15.94
C ALA A 303 2.94 30.89 -16.48
N ALA A 304 2.24 29.87 -16.98
CA ALA A 304 0.91 30.03 -17.55
C ALA A 304 -0.19 29.99 -16.48
N PRO A 305 -1.31 30.73 -16.67
CA PRO A 305 -2.52 30.55 -15.87
C PRO A 305 -3.01 29.10 -15.90
N GLY A 306 -3.55 28.58 -14.79
CA GLY A 306 -4.01 27.18 -14.74
C GLY A 306 -2.90 26.12 -14.85
N PHE A 307 -1.64 26.55 -14.84
CA PHE A 307 -0.46 25.82 -15.34
C PHE A 307 -0.58 25.30 -16.78
N GLY A 308 -1.29 26.06 -17.63
CA GLY A 308 -1.42 25.79 -19.06
C GLY A 308 -2.68 25.00 -19.44
N HIS A 309 -3.56 24.70 -18.48
CA HIS A 309 -4.83 24.01 -18.73
C HIS A 309 -6.01 24.88 -18.28
N PRO A 310 -7.02 25.10 -19.14
CA PRO A 310 -8.19 25.89 -18.79
C PRO A 310 -9.05 25.24 -17.70
N ASP A 311 -9.03 23.91 -17.61
CA ASP A 311 -9.84 23.15 -16.65
C ASP A 311 -9.16 23.01 -15.27
N SER A 312 -7.98 23.60 -15.10
CA SER A 312 -7.27 23.56 -13.82
C SER A 312 -7.85 24.54 -12.81
N VAL A 313 -8.00 24.08 -11.56
CA VAL A 313 -8.33 24.94 -10.43
C VAL A 313 -7.06 25.24 -9.64
N CYS A 314 -6.71 26.52 -9.47
CA CYS A 314 -5.50 26.92 -8.77
C CYS A 314 -5.78 27.58 -7.42
N THR A 315 -4.93 27.29 -6.45
CA THR A 315 -4.88 27.97 -5.16
C THR A 315 -3.49 28.58 -4.97
N SER A 316 -3.44 29.77 -4.39
CA SER A 316 -2.25 30.31 -3.74
C SER A 316 -2.27 29.83 -2.29
N SER A 317 -1.28 29.03 -1.88
CA SER A 317 -1.12 28.64 -0.47
C SER A 317 -0.47 29.73 0.35
#